data_AF-A0A4S2J0P2-F1
#
_entry.id   AF-A0A4S2J0P2-F1
#
_cell.length_a   1.000
_cell.length_b   1.000
_cell.length_c   1.000
_cell.angle_alpha   90.00
_cell.angle_beta   90.00
_cell.angle_gamma   90.00
#
_symmetry.space_group_name_H-M   'P 1'
#
loop_
_entity.id
_entity.type
_entity.pdbx_description
1 polymer ?
#
loop_
_entity_poly.entity_id
_entity_poly.type
_entity_poly.pdbx_seq_one_letter_code
_entity_poly.pdbx_strand_id
1 'polypeptide(L)'
;MAGRHRVRVLLHTTLEQAARRIPPAAATLVQTAGGVLLETRAERFDTMAGYLAGLGCPLTVHHPAELREALARLSDRLASSAASGGRDMGPVRGR
;
A
#
# COMPACT_ATOMS: atom_id res chain seq x y z
N MET A 1 19.54 9.21 2.03
CA MET A 1 18.10 9.18 2.35
C MET A 1 17.92 8.76 3.81
N ALA A 2 17.38 9.63 4.66
CA ALA A 2 17.23 9.38 6.10
C ALA A 2 15.75 9.36 6.51
N GLY A 3 14.98 8.40 5.99
CA GLY A 3 13.67 8.10 6.56
C GLY A 3 13.83 7.69 8.02
N ARG A 4 13.19 8.42 8.94
CA ARG A 4 13.34 8.22 10.40
C ARG A 4 12.61 6.97 10.91
N HIS A 5 11.58 6.51 10.19
CA HIS A 5 10.73 5.42 10.64
C HIS A 5 10.99 4.15 9.83
N ARG A 6 11.36 3.07 10.54
CA ARG A 6 11.53 1.75 9.94
C ARG A 6 10.17 1.15 9.66
N VAL A 7 9.97 0.71 8.42
CA VAL A 7 8.75 0.08 7.94
C VAL A 7 9.05 -1.38 7.65
N ARG A 8 8.19 -2.27 8.15
CA ARG A 8 8.24 -3.71 8.00
C ARG A 8 6.87 -4.24 7.60
N VAL A 9 6.79 -4.77 6.38
CA VAL A 9 5.56 -5.28 5.80
C VAL A 9 5.83 -6.66 5.23
N LEU A 10 5.06 -7.66 5.64
CA LEU A 10 5.11 -8.99 5.05
C LEU A 10 4.18 -9.01 3.83
N LEU A 11 4.72 -9.30 2.66
CA LEU A 11 3.96 -9.55 1.44
C LEU A 11 3.73 -11.05 1.33
N HIS A 12 2.46 -11.48 1.25
CA HIS A 12 2.07 -12.88 1.03
C HIS A 12 2.22 -13.24 -0.44
N THR A 13 3.46 -13.19 -0.92
CA THR A 13 3.84 -13.45 -2.30
C THR A 13 5.24 -14.06 -2.36
N THR A 14 5.71 -14.41 -3.55
CA THR A 14 7.06 -14.94 -3.76
C THR A 14 8.05 -13.81 -4.02
N LEU A 15 9.33 -14.05 -3.71
CA LEU A 15 10.39 -13.05 -3.89
C LEU A 15 10.46 -12.55 -5.33
N GLU A 16 10.29 -13.45 -6.31
CA GLU A 16 10.27 -13.09 -7.73
C GLU A 16 9.11 -12.14 -8.09
N GLN A 17 7.91 -12.40 -7.57
CA GLN A 17 6.75 -11.54 -7.84
C GLN A 17 6.88 -10.19 -7.13
N ALA A 18 7.38 -10.20 -5.89
CA ALA A 18 7.69 -8.97 -5.18
C ALA A 18 8.74 -8.15 -5.93
N ALA A 19 9.84 -8.75 -6.38
CA ALA A 19 10.93 -8.06 -7.09
C ALA A 19 10.51 -7.55 -8.49
N ARG A 20 9.56 -8.20 -9.15
CA ARG A 20 8.97 -7.70 -10.42
C ARG A 20 8.14 -6.43 -10.23
N ARG A 21 7.51 -6.27 -9.06
CA ARG A 21 6.61 -5.14 -8.75
C ARG A 21 7.33 -4.02 -8.00
N ILE A 22 8.30 -4.40 -7.18
CA ILE A 22 9.00 -3.52 -6.24
C ILE A 22 10.46 -3.46 -6.66
N PRO A 23 10.91 -2.29 -7.15
CA PRO A 23 12.32 -2.11 -7.46
C PRO A 23 13.17 -2.30 -6.21
N PRO A 24 14.33 -2.96 -6.30
CA PRO A 24 15.24 -3.10 -5.16
C PRO A 24 15.74 -1.75 -4.61
N ALA A 25 15.66 -0.68 -5.41
CA ALA A 25 15.96 0.68 -4.97
C ALA A 25 14.87 1.29 -4.06
N ALA A 26 13.64 0.77 -4.09
CA ALA A 26 12.51 1.29 -3.31
C ALA A 26 12.43 0.66 -1.91
N ALA A 27 12.82 -0.62 -1.79
CA ALA A 27 12.81 -1.34 -0.52
C ALA A 27 13.74 -2.56 -0.54
N THR A 28 14.16 -2.99 0.64
CA THR A 28 14.84 -4.27 0.84
C THR A 28 13.79 -5.37 0.95
N LEU A 29 13.93 -6.41 0.13
CA LEU A 29 13.07 -7.59 0.15
C LEU A 29 13.84 -8.77 0.76
N VAL A 30 13.26 -9.43 1.74
CA VAL A 30 13.82 -10.57 2.47
C VAL A 30 12.86 -11.74 2.35
N GLN A 31 13.33 -12.87 1.83
CA GLN A 31 12.52 -14.09 1.78
C GLN A 31 12.34 -14.66 3.18
N THR A 32 11.11 -15.04 3.53
CA THR A 32 10.73 -15.62 4.83
C THR A 32 9.86 -16.85 4.62
N ALA A 33 9.65 -17.64 5.68
CA ALA A 33 8.80 -18.83 5.63
C ALA A 33 7.33 -18.54 5.26
N GLY A 34 6.84 -17.32 5.54
CA GLY A 34 5.45 -16.91 5.28
C GLY A 34 5.27 -16.01 4.04
N GLY A 35 6.33 -15.74 3.28
CA GLY A 35 6.30 -14.81 2.15
C GLY A 35 7.53 -13.91 2.09
N VAL A 36 7.38 -12.67 1.63
CA VAL A 36 8.49 -11.72 1.45
C VAL A 36 8.35 -10.58 2.43
N LEU A 37 9.29 -10.45 3.36
CA LEU A 37 9.38 -9.31 4.24
C LEU A 37 10.01 -8.13 3.48
N LEU A 38 9.22 -7.08 3.33
CA LEU A 38 9.66 -5.78 2.84
C LEU A 38 10.11 -4.93 4.02
N GLU A 39 11.38 -4.53 4.01
CA GLU A 39 11.96 -3.56 4.92
C GLU A 39 12.32 -2.29 4.16
N THR A 40 11.82 -1.15 4.63
CA THR A 40 12.17 0.15 4.05
C THR A 40 12.11 1.25 5.10
N ARG A 41 12.51 2.45 4.72
CA ARG A 41 12.41 3.64 5.56
C ARG A 41 11.50 4.62 4.86
N ALA A 42 10.40 4.99 5.51
CA ALA A 42 9.45 5.96 4.98
C ALA A 42 9.57 7.29 5.74
N GLU A 43 9.44 8.39 5.00
CA GLU A 43 9.23 9.73 5.56
C GLU A 43 7.75 10.06 5.66
N ARG A 44 6.94 9.57 4.71
CA ARG A 44 5.50 9.76 4.65
C ARG A 44 4.79 8.42 4.52
N PHE A 45 3.99 8.07 5.52
CA PHE A 45 3.21 6.83 5.52
C PHE A 45 2.07 6.85 4.50
N ASP A 46 1.46 8.02 4.24
CA ASP A 46 0.37 8.16 3.27
C ASP A 46 0.79 7.78 1.84
N THR A 47 1.96 8.25 1.41
CA THR A 47 2.52 7.91 0.09
C THR A 47 2.83 6.42 0.00
N MET A 48 3.40 5.85 1.06
CA MET A 48 3.67 4.41 1.13
C MET A 48 2.38 3.58 1.11
N ALA A 49 1.35 4.00 1.83
CA ALA A 49 0.05 3.31 1.85
C ALA A 49 -0.57 3.26 0.45
N GLY A 50 -0.51 4.37 -0.31
CA GLY A 50 -0.95 4.41 -1.71
C GLY A 50 -0.15 3.47 -2.60
N TYR A 51 1.18 3.46 -2.47
CA TYR A 51 2.04 2.55 -3.23
C TYR A 51 1.73 1.07 -2.93
N LEU A 52 1.59 0.72 -1.64
CA LEU A 52 1.23 -0.62 -1.20
C LEU A 52 -0.16 -1.05 -1.68
N ALA A 53 -1.15 -0.16 -1.64
CA ALA A 53 -2.48 -0.43 -2.18
C ALA A 53 -2.44 -0.72 -3.69
N GLY A 54 -1.59 0.00 -4.44
CA GLY A 54 -1.36 -0.24 -5.87
C GLY A 54 -0.69 -1.58 -6.19
N LEU A 55 -0.03 -2.23 -5.22
CA LEU A 55 0.53 -3.57 -5.41
C LEU A 55 -0.54 -4.65 -5.53
N GLY A 56 -1.78 -4.42 -5.06
CA GLY A 56 -2.90 -5.35 -5.24
C GLY A 56 -2.62 -6.78 -4.75
N CYS A 57 -1.68 -6.96 -3.82
CA CYS A 57 -1.34 -8.24 -3.23
C CYS A 57 -1.64 -8.26 -1.73
N PRO A 58 -1.90 -9.43 -1.13
CA PRO A 58 -2.16 -9.51 0.29
C PRO A 58 -0.88 -9.16 1.05
N LEU A 59 -0.98 -8.20 1.96
CA LEU A 59 0.14 -7.71 2.76
C LEU A 59 -0.27 -7.57 4.23
N THR A 60 0.71 -7.73 5.11
CA THR A 60 0.55 -7.61 6.56
C THR A 60 1.58 -6.63 7.09
N VAL A 61 1.11 -5.49 7.58
CA VAL A 61 1.99 -4.51 8.23
C VAL A 61 2.35 -5.01 9.62
N HIS A 62 3.63 -5.25 9.86
CA HIS A 62 4.14 -5.58 11.20
C HIS A 62 4.46 -4.31 11.98
N HIS A 63 5.11 -3.32 11.35
CA HIS A 63 5.50 -2.07 11.97
C HIS A 63 5.73 -0.97 10.91
N PRO A 64 5.45 0.31 11.19
CA PRO A 64 4.79 0.84 12.39
C PRO A 64 3.26 0.76 12.32
N ALA A 65 2.59 0.95 13.46
CA ALA A 65 1.12 0.92 13.53
C ALA A 65 0.50 2.10 12.77
N GLU A 66 1.22 3.21 12.67
CA GLU A 66 0.87 4.41 11.93
C GLU A 66 0.70 4.13 10.43
N LEU A 67 1.48 3.20 9.87
CA LEU A 67 1.28 2.75 8.48
C LEU A 67 -0.02 1.97 8.33
N ARG A 68 -0.40 1.17 9.34
CA ARG A 68 -1.67 0.45 9.36
C ARG A 68 -2.84 1.45 9.45
N GLU A 69 -2.72 2.49 10.25
CA GLU A 69 -3.71 3.58 10.29
C GLU A 69 -3.81 4.32 8.95
N ALA A 70 -2.68 4.64 8.32
CA ALA A 70 -2.68 5.29 7.01
C ALA A 70 -3.38 4.43 5.94
N LEU A 71 -3.13 3.11 5.94
CA LEU A 71 -3.85 2.16 5.07
C LEU A 71 -5.34 2.09 5.39
N ALA A 72 -5.73 2.08 6.67
CA ALA A 72 -7.14 2.09 7.07
C ALA A 72 -7.85 3.36 6.61
N ARG A 73 -7.22 4.54 6.78
CA ARG A 73 -7.75 5.82 6.28
C ARG A 73 -7.86 5.84 4.76
N LEU A 74 -6.88 5.27 4.05
CA LEU A 74 -6.93 5.15 2.59
C LEU A 74 -8.09 4.24 2.15
N SER A 75 -8.26 3.10 2.81
CA SER A 75 -9.35 2.17 2.57
C SER A 75 -10.72 2.83 2.77
N ASP A 76 -10.89 3.57 3.88
CA ASP A 76 -12.12 4.31 4.17
C ASP A 76 -12.41 5.36 3.10
N ARG A 77 -11.41 6.15 2.69
CA ARG A 77 -11.57 7.14 1.61
C ARG A 77 -11.96 6.49 0.29
N LEU A 78 -11.33 5.35 -0.07
CA LEU A 78 -11.64 4.63 -1.30
C LEU A 78 -13.05 4.02 -1.26
N ALA A 79 -13.45 3.44 -0.12
CA ALA A 79 -14.79 2.91 0.09
C ALA A 79 -15.86 4.01 0.05
N SER A 80 -15.60 5.15 0.71
CA SER A 80 -16.49 6.32 0.70
C SER A 80 -16.62 6.93 -0.70
N SER A 81 -15.51 7.02 -1.44
CA SER A 81 -15.51 7.47 -2.84
C SER A 81 -16.29 6.51 -3.74
N ALA A 82 -16.11 5.20 -3.58
CA ALA A 82 -16.85 4.18 -4.32
C ALA A 82 -18.36 4.22 -3.99
N ALA A 83 -18.72 4.46 -2.72
CA ALA A 83 -20.12 4.60 -2.29
C ALA A 83 -20.76 5.91 -2.77
N SER A 84 -19.96 6.96 -3.00
CA SER A 84 -20.42 8.27 -3.48
C SER A 84 -20.51 8.34 -5.02
N GLY A 85 -19.64 7.59 -5.72
CA GLY A 85 -19.57 7.54 -7.19
C GLY A 85 -20.78 6.91 -7.90
N GLY A 86 -21.80 6.46 -7.16
CA GLY A 86 -23.04 5.93 -7.69
C GLY A 86 -24.27 6.84 -7.56
N ARG A 87 -24.15 8.04 -6.96
CA ARG A 87 -25.30 8.93 -6.73
C ARG A 87 -25.44 10.13 -7.66
N ASP A 88 -24.50 10.37 -8.56
CA ASP A 88 -24.57 11.54 -9.46
C ASP A 88 -23.97 11.29 -10.85
N MET A 89 -24.55 10.35 -11.59
CA MET A 89 -24.60 10.48 -13.04
C MET A 89 -26.07 10.53 -13.45
N GLY A 90 -26.74 11.63 -13.05
CA GLY A 90 -27.97 12.06 -13.72
C GLY A 90 -27.71 12.24 -15.21
N PRO A 91 -28.74 12.08 -16.08
CA PRO A 91 -28.53 12.09 -17.52
C PRO A 91 -27.91 13.43 -17.93
N VAL A 92 -26.74 13.36 -18.56
CA VAL A 92 -26.15 14.48 -19.30
C VAL A 92 -27.10 14.84 -20.45
N ARG A 93 -28.10 15.66 -20.16
CA ARG A 93 -28.92 16.33 -21.16
C ARG A 93 -28.13 17.53 -21.69
N GLY A 94 -27.54 17.32 -22.87
CA GLY A 94 -27.61 18.24 -24.01
C GLY A 94 -26.91 19.60 -23.91
N ARG A 95 -26.08 19.86 -24.92
CA ARG A 95 -26.38 20.92 -25.89
C ARG A 95 -25.74 20.60 -27.24
#